data_AF-A0A8B8EY70-F1
#
_entry.id   AF-A0A8B8EY70-F1
#
_cell.length_a   1.000
_cell.length_b   1.000
_cell.length_c   1.000
_cell.angle_alpha   90.00
_cell.angle_beta   90.00
_cell.angle_gamma   90.00
#
_symmetry.space_group_name_H-M   'P 1'
#
loop_
_entity.id
_entity.type
_entity.pdbx_description
1 polymer ?
#
loop_
_entity_poly.entity_id
_entity_poly.type
_entity_poly.pdbx_seq_one_letter_code
_entity_poly.pdbx_strand_id
1 'polypeptide(L)'
;MAETEIVVRPFKMIGEVFTGVAGVFLIITAVGQDWVEVQFFRTSHVITWGLWDICVGGVCLPDSGWLEICRGMLLLAVLLSLTAFVCGVVGLCVHSHCSKRVWFLLAGALLSLLCWTF
;
A
#
# COMPACT_ATOMS: atom_id res chain seq x y z
N MET A 1 24.41 8.58 34.93
CA MET A 1 23.14 7.90 34.60
C MET A 1 22.43 8.80 33.62
N ALA A 2 22.35 8.40 32.35
CA ALA A 2 21.67 9.21 31.34
C ALA A 2 20.17 9.10 31.58
N GLU A 3 19.53 10.21 31.97
CA GLU A 3 18.08 10.30 32.01
C GLU A 3 17.56 10.04 30.60
N THR A 4 16.90 8.91 30.41
CA THR A 4 16.16 8.63 29.19
C THR A 4 14.91 9.51 29.20
N GLU A 5 15.02 10.74 28.71
CA GLU A 5 13.83 11.53 28.35
C GLU A 5 13.08 10.76 27.25
N ILE A 6 11.98 10.12 27.63
CA ILE A 6 11.07 9.49 26.68
C ILE A 6 10.29 10.62 26.00
N VAL A 7 10.85 11.17 24.92
CA VAL A 7 10.15 12.15 24.08
C VAL A 7 9.14 11.40 23.21
N VAL A 8 7.94 11.19 23.75
CA VAL A 8 6.81 10.60 23.03
C VAL A 8 6.35 11.59 21.96
N ARG A 9 6.30 11.14 20.70
CA ARG A 9 5.84 11.95 19.56
C ARG A 9 4.56 11.33 19.00
N PRO A 10 3.41 11.56 19.64
CA PRO A 10 2.19 10.80 19.39
C PRO A 10 1.74 10.93 17.93
N PHE A 11 1.78 12.12 17.34
CA PHE A 11 1.40 12.34 15.93
C PHE A 11 2.24 11.55 14.94
N LYS A 12 3.55 11.36 15.21
CA LYS A 12 4.43 10.60 14.32
C LYS A 12 4.18 9.10 14.42
N MET A 13 3.92 8.60 15.64
CA MET A 13 3.52 7.21 15.84
C MET A 13 2.18 6.91 15.19
N ILE A 14 1.18 7.80 15.35
CA ILE A 14 -0.13 7.66 14.72
C ILE A 14 0.01 7.63 13.19
N GLY A 15 0.79 8.55 12.60
CA GLY A 15 1.05 8.57 11.16
C GLY A 15 1.69 7.28 10.64
N GLU A 16 2.60 6.70 11.43
CA GLU A 16 3.24 5.43 11.08
C GLU A 16 2.25 4.25 11.09
N VAL A 17 1.39 4.19 12.10
CA VAL A 17 0.35 3.17 12.21
C VAL A 17 -0.60 3.24 11.01
N PHE A 18 -1.05 4.44 10.63
CA PHE A 18 -1.91 4.62 9.46
C PHE A 18 -1.20 4.25 8.15
N THR A 19 0.09 4.58 8.02
CA THR A 19 0.91 4.17 6.87
C THR A 19 0.97 2.64 6.76
N GLY A 20 1.20 1.94 7.89
CA GLY A 20 1.20 0.48 7.93
C GLY A 20 -0.15 -0.13 7.55
N VAL A 21 -1.25 0.41 8.10
CA VAL A 21 -2.62 -0.03 7.77
C VAL A 21 -2.93 0.17 6.28
N ALA A 22 -2.56 1.32 5.72
CA ALA A 22 -2.71 1.59 4.29
C ALA A 22 -1.91 0.60 3.42
N GLY A 23 -0.68 0.28 3.82
CA GLY A 23 0.14 -0.73 3.14
C GLY A 23 -0.52 -2.13 3.13
N VAL A 24 -1.12 -2.53 4.26
CA VAL A 24 -1.87 -3.80 4.34
C VAL A 24 -3.07 -3.79 3.39
N PHE A 25 -3.84 -2.70 3.35
CA PHE A 25 -4.96 -2.59 2.41
C PHE A 25 -4.50 -2.65 0.95
N LEU A 26 -3.39 -2.00 0.58
CA LEU A 26 -2.85 -2.09 -0.78
C LEU A 26 -2.50 -3.54 -1.17
N ILE A 27 -1.94 -4.32 -0.25
CA ILE A 27 -1.62 -5.74 -0.49
C ILE A 27 -2.90 -6.56 -0.64
N ILE A 28 -3.91 -6.33 0.22
CA ILE A 28 -5.20 -7.02 0.13
C ILE A 28 -5.85 -6.73 -1.23
N THR A 29 -5.88 -5.45 -1.64
CA THR A 29 -6.40 -5.05 -2.96
C THR A 29 -5.59 -5.66 -4.10
N ALA A 30 -4.28 -5.84 -3.96
CA ALA A 30 -3.43 -6.47 -4.99
C ALA A 30 -3.76 -7.93 -5.24
N VAL A 31 -4.18 -8.66 -4.21
CA VAL A 31 -4.49 -10.10 -4.26
C VAL A 31 -5.99 -10.36 -4.46
N GLY A 32 -6.83 -9.36 -4.19
CA GLY A 32 -8.29 -9.45 -4.36
C GLY A 32 -8.69 -9.74 -5.81
N GLN A 33 -9.68 -10.60 -5.97
CA GLN A 33 -10.23 -11.03 -7.27
C GLN A 33 -11.42 -10.17 -7.74
N ASP A 34 -11.86 -9.23 -6.90
CA ASP A 34 -13.08 -8.45 -7.12
C ASP A 34 -12.76 -7.03 -7.63
N TRP A 35 -11.85 -6.91 -8.60
CA TRP A 35 -11.53 -5.60 -9.19
C TRP A 35 -12.64 -5.12 -10.14
N VAL A 36 -13.15 -6.04 -10.95
CA VAL A 36 -14.30 -5.80 -11.81
C VAL A 36 -15.20 -7.03 -11.76
N GLU A 37 -16.49 -6.81 -11.58
CA GLU A 37 -17.50 -7.86 -11.64
C GLU A 37 -18.50 -7.52 -12.74
N VAL A 38 -18.75 -8.46 -13.66
CA VAL A 38 -19.80 -8.32 -14.67
C VAL A 38 -20.74 -9.51 -14.58
N GLN A 39 -22.02 -9.20 -14.44
CA GLN A 39 -23.10 -10.17 -14.42
C GLN A 39 -23.90 -10.07 -15.71
N PHE A 40 -23.97 -11.16 -16.47
CA PHE A 40 -24.79 -11.20 -17.69
C PHE A 40 -26.24 -11.52 -17.34
N PHE A 41 -27.16 -10.65 -17.72
CA PHE A 41 -28.60 -10.76 -17.38
C PHE A 41 -29.26 -12.06 -17.88
N ARG A 42 -28.68 -12.72 -18.89
CA ARG A 42 -29.29 -13.87 -19.59
C ARG A 42 -28.70 -15.23 -19.21
N THR A 43 -27.52 -15.24 -18.64
CA THR A 43 -26.77 -16.43 -18.26
C THR A 43 -26.23 -16.13 -16.89
N SER A 44 -26.68 -16.83 -15.84
CA SER A 44 -26.30 -16.60 -14.44
C SER A 44 -24.81 -16.77 -14.12
N HIS A 45 -23.93 -16.72 -15.12
CA HIS A 45 -22.49 -16.67 -14.99
C HIS A 45 -22.06 -15.27 -14.55
N VAL A 46 -21.41 -15.22 -13.40
CA VAL A 46 -20.64 -14.06 -12.94
C VAL A 46 -19.22 -14.23 -13.44
N ILE A 47 -18.69 -13.18 -14.06
CA ILE A 47 -17.28 -13.07 -14.42
C ILE A 47 -16.66 -12.04 -13.48
N THR A 48 -15.67 -12.45 -12.70
CA THR A 48 -14.84 -11.57 -11.89
C THR A 48 -13.45 -11.46 -12.50
N TRP A 49 -12.98 -10.24 -12.67
CA TRP A 49 -11.59 -9.96 -13.02
C TRP A 49 -10.87 -9.52 -11.75
N GLY A 50 -9.85 -10.29 -11.37
CA GLY A 50 -8.79 -9.85 -10.49
C GLY A 50 -7.69 -9.14 -11.28
N LEU A 51 -6.66 -8.69 -10.55
CA LEU A 51 -5.51 -8.02 -11.16
C LEU A 51 -4.55 -9.01 -11.87
N TRP A 52 -4.64 -10.29 -11.52
CA TRP A 52 -3.73 -11.35 -11.98
C TRP A 52 -4.46 -12.46 -12.74
N ASP A 53 -5.76 -12.58 -12.53
CA ASP A 53 -6.57 -13.71 -12.93
C ASP A 53 -8.00 -13.28 -13.26
N ILE A 54 -8.64 -14.06 -14.12
CA ILE A 54 -10.05 -13.94 -14.48
C ILE A 54 -10.77 -15.20 -14.04
N CYS A 55 -11.83 -15.05 -13.26
CA CYS A 55 -12.63 -16.15 -12.77
C CYS A 55 -14.00 -16.17 -13.47
N VAL A 56 -14.35 -17.31 -14.07
CA VAL A 56 -15.62 -17.53 -14.76
C VAL A 56 -16.28 -18.76 -14.13
N GLY A 57 -17.40 -18.55 -13.43
CA GLY A 57 -18.18 -19.67 -12.87
C GLY A 57 -17.39 -20.60 -11.92
N GLY A 58 -16.41 -20.06 -11.17
CA GLY A 58 -15.59 -20.80 -10.22
C GLY A 58 -14.27 -21.36 -10.77
N VAL A 59 -13.98 -21.19 -12.07
CA VAL A 59 -12.69 -21.52 -12.68
C VAL A 59 -11.90 -20.24 -12.92
N CYS A 60 -10.69 -20.15 -12.38
CA CYS A 60 -9.81 -19.00 -12.54
C CYS A 60 -8.67 -19.31 -13.51
N LEU A 61 -8.43 -18.40 -14.45
CA LEU A 61 -7.38 -18.49 -15.47
C LEU A 61 -6.47 -17.25 -15.33
N PRO A 62 -5.15 -17.37 -15.57
CA PRO A 62 -4.27 -16.21 -15.57
C PRO A 62 -4.73 -15.23 -16.66
N ASP A 63 -4.87 -13.96 -16.29
CA ASP A 63 -5.28 -12.91 -17.23
C ASP A 63 -4.05 -12.12 -17.69
N SER A 64 -3.96 -11.89 -19.00
CA SER A 64 -2.94 -11.04 -19.64
C SER A 64 -3.63 -9.86 -20.32
N GLY A 65 -4.55 -9.25 -19.58
CA GLY A 65 -5.50 -8.26 -20.08
C GLY A 65 -5.07 -6.80 -19.93
N TRP A 66 -6.05 -5.94 -20.19
CA TRP A 66 -5.96 -4.47 -20.16
C TRP A 66 -5.65 -3.86 -18.77
N LEU A 67 -5.69 -4.67 -17.70
CA LEU A 67 -5.33 -4.28 -16.34
C LEU A 67 -3.82 -4.28 -16.08
N GLU A 68 -2.98 -4.57 -17.06
CA GLU A 68 -1.52 -4.63 -16.89
C GLU A 68 -0.92 -3.30 -16.36
N ILE A 69 -1.45 -2.15 -16.81
CA ILE A 69 -1.03 -0.83 -16.31
C ILE A 69 -1.44 -0.66 -14.84
N CYS A 70 -2.68 -1.03 -14.50
CA CYS A 70 -3.18 -0.99 -13.12
C CYS A 70 -2.32 -1.87 -12.19
N ARG A 71 -1.90 -3.05 -12.68
CA ARG A 71 -0.98 -3.94 -11.99
C ARG A 71 0.37 -3.29 -11.71
N GLY A 72 0.96 -2.64 -12.72
CA GLY A 72 2.22 -1.92 -12.58
C GLY A 72 2.13 -0.77 -11.58
N MET A 73 1.08 0.05 -11.66
CA MET A 73 0.87 1.17 -10.73
C MET A 73 0.62 0.69 -9.30
N LEU A 74 -0.14 -0.40 -9.11
CA LEU A 74 -0.38 -0.94 -7.78
C LEU A 74 0.89 -1.53 -7.16
N LEU A 75 1.72 -2.25 -7.94
CA LEU A 75 3.01 -2.75 -7.45
C LEU A 75 3.94 -1.60 -7.07
N LEU A 76 4.00 -0.54 -7.89
CA LEU A 76 4.75 0.67 -7.57
C LEU A 76 4.25 1.28 -6.26
N ALA A 77 2.93 1.32 -6.06
CA ALA A 77 2.33 1.83 -4.84
C ALA A 77 2.68 0.99 -3.60
N VAL A 78 2.68 -0.34 -3.72
CA VAL A 78 3.11 -1.23 -2.63
C VAL A 78 4.58 -0.97 -2.28
N LEU A 79 5.46 -0.83 -3.27
CA LEU A 79 6.89 -0.56 -3.05
C LEU A 79 7.14 0.80 -2.39
N LEU A 80 6.49 1.85 -2.88
CA LEU A 80 6.59 3.18 -2.28
C LEU A 80 6.01 3.20 -0.85
N SER A 81 4.94 2.44 -0.58
CA SER A 81 4.34 2.36 0.76
C SER A 81 5.27 1.65 1.74
N LEU A 82 5.87 0.53 1.32
CA LEU A 82 6.86 -0.20 2.11
C LEU A 82 8.09 0.66 2.41
N THR A 83 8.62 1.37 1.42
CA THR A 83 9.78 2.25 1.62
C THR A 83 9.45 3.44 2.53
N ALA A 84 8.27 4.02 2.41
CA ALA A 84 7.80 5.08 3.31
C ALA A 84 7.68 4.59 4.76
N PHE A 85 7.11 3.40 4.97
CA PHE A 85 7.02 2.75 6.29
C PHE A 85 8.40 2.49 6.88
N VAL A 86 9.33 1.90 6.10
CA VAL A 86 10.71 1.69 6.58
C VAL A 86 11.37 3.01 6.97
N CYS A 87 11.20 4.07 6.19
CA CYS A 87 11.72 5.41 6.53
C CYS A 87 11.11 5.95 7.83
N GLY A 88 9.82 5.76 8.03
CA GLY A 88 9.11 6.17 9.23
C GLY A 88 9.57 5.44 10.50
N VAL A 89 9.67 4.11 10.43
CA VAL A 89 10.25 3.27 11.51
C VAL A 89 11.68 3.67 11.82
N VAL A 90 12.55 3.84 10.81
CA VAL A 90 13.93 4.31 11.02
C VAL A 90 13.94 5.69 11.69
N GLY A 91 13.08 6.61 11.25
CA GLY A 91 12.91 7.92 11.87
C GLY A 91 12.45 7.87 13.33
N LEU A 92 11.68 6.85 13.72
CA LEU A 92 11.31 6.63 15.12
C LEU A 92 12.50 6.14 15.96
N CYS A 93 13.33 5.24 15.41
CA CYS A 93 14.47 4.63 16.09
C CYS A 93 15.72 5.53 16.21
N VAL A 94 15.91 6.49 15.30
CA VAL A 94 17.08 7.39 15.32
C VAL A 94 16.99 8.43 16.45
N HIS A 95 18.05 8.50 17.28
CA HIS A 95 18.20 9.47 18.37
C HIS A 95 18.69 10.86 17.91
N SER A 96 19.43 10.94 16.80
CA SER A 96 19.91 12.22 16.28
C SER A 96 18.77 13.07 15.71
N HIS A 97 18.55 14.26 16.27
CA HIS A 97 17.47 15.17 15.87
C HIS A 97 17.53 15.59 14.39
N CYS A 98 18.73 15.77 13.84
CA CYS A 98 18.92 16.21 12.45
C CYS A 98 18.57 15.08 11.48
N SER A 99 19.13 13.89 11.68
CA SER A 99 18.84 12.70 10.87
C SER A 99 17.37 12.28 10.97
N LYS A 100 16.78 12.35 12.17
CA LYS A 100 15.36 12.06 12.42
C LYS A 100 14.42 12.88 11.53
N ARG A 101 14.67 14.18 11.35
CA ARG A 101 13.83 15.04 10.50
C ARG A 101 13.87 14.62 9.04
N VAL A 102 15.05 14.29 8.53
CA VAL A 102 15.24 13.88 7.13
C VAL A 102 14.45 12.62 6.82
N TRP A 103 14.46 11.62 7.71
CA TRP A 103 13.69 10.38 7.51
C TRP A 103 12.18 10.60 7.45
N PHE A 104 11.62 11.45 8.31
CA PHE A 104 10.19 11.78 8.24
C PHE A 104 9.82 12.62 7.03
N LEU A 105 10.71 13.51 6.57
CA LEU A 105 10.51 14.26 5.33
C LEU A 105 10.52 13.34 4.11
N LEU A 106 11.44 12.37 4.06
CA LEU A 106 11.50 11.34 3.02
C LEU A 106 10.22 10.48 3.02
N ALA A 107 9.80 9.99 4.19
CA ALA A 107 8.56 9.22 4.31
C ALA A 107 7.34 10.02 3.82
N GLY A 108 7.23 11.30 4.20
CA GLY A 108 6.16 12.18 3.73
C GLY A 108 6.21 12.44 2.22
N ALA A 109 7.40 12.62 1.63
CA ALA A 109 7.55 12.81 0.20
C ALA A 109 7.14 11.56 -0.60
N LEU A 110 7.52 10.37 -0.13
CA LEU A 110 7.12 9.09 -0.72
C LEU A 110 5.60 8.88 -0.66
N LEU A 111 4.97 9.21 0.47
CA LEU A 111 3.50 9.18 0.61
C LEU A 111 2.80 10.21 -0.27
N SER A 112 3.40 11.37 -0.48
CA SER A 112 2.84 12.40 -1.37
C SER A 112 2.89 11.95 -2.83
N LEU A 113 3.99 11.30 -3.23
CA LEU A 113 4.13 10.68 -4.55
C LEU A 113 3.09 9.58 -4.77
N LEU A 114 2.89 8.72 -3.77
CA LEU A 114 1.85 7.70 -3.77
C LEU A 114 0.44 8.27 -3.97
N CYS A 115 0.11 9.33 -3.24
CA CYS A 115 -1.20 9.96 -3.34
C CYS A 115 -1.44 10.62 -4.71
N TRP A 116 -0.37 10.96 -5.44
CA TRP A 116 -0.47 11.51 -6.79
C TRP A 116 -0.62 10.44 -7.89
N THR A 117 -0.25 9.19 -7.60
CA THR A 117 -0.34 8.06 -8.55
C THR A 117 -1.73 7.41 -8.63
N PHE A 118 -2.66 7.75 -7.73
CA PHE A 118 -4.07 7.33 -7.73
C PHE A 118 -4.99 8.52 -7.98
#